data_AF-A0A8T2RL77-F1
#
_entry.id   AF-A0A8T2RL77-F1
#
_cell.length_a   1.000
_cell.length_b   1.000
_cell.length_c   1.000
_cell.angle_alpha   90.00
_cell.angle_beta   90.00
_cell.angle_gamma   90.00
#
_symmetry.space_group_name_H-M   'P 1'
#
loop_
_entity.id
_entity.type
_entity.pdbx_description
1 polymer ?
#
loop_
_entity_poly.entity_id
_entity_poly.type
_entity_poly.pdbx_seq_one_letter_code
_entity_poly.pdbx_strand_id
1 'polypeptide(L)'
;MAPMSKLSSEQWRVKLVGACRLMDRTLNVHPKIHCFESGTTALTMVVQGETIVIGNVGDSRAVLGKRLSDGSVVAEQLTTDLKPNLPRELERIKRHKGRVFALCDEPGVARIWLPDSDMPGLAMARALGDFCLKDYGLSSVPQVCVRRLAVEDQFIVLATDGIWDVLSNDQVVAIVSSTSPKEKAAKALVDAAVRAWKVRYGSWRTDDCSAVCYFIKNKLTPTTSSTKQEHGLLQIEALGESSLQAISVDVHTR
;
A
#
# COMPACT_ATOMS: atom_id res chain seq x y z
N MET A 1 -26.49 13.56 14.96
CA MET A 1 -25.76 12.28 14.79
C MET A 1 -24.68 12.21 15.86
N ALA A 2 -24.63 11.15 16.66
CA ALA A 2 -23.54 10.96 17.62
C ALA A 2 -22.21 10.84 16.86
N PRO A 3 -21.10 11.44 17.35
CA PRO A 3 -19.79 11.25 16.75
C PRO A 3 -19.46 9.75 16.78
N MET A 4 -19.15 9.16 15.62
CA MET A 4 -18.67 7.78 15.58
C MET A 4 -17.47 7.65 16.53
N SER A 5 -17.60 6.78 17.52
CA SER A 5 -16.50 6.48 18.45
C SER A 5 -15.26 6.07 17.66
N LYS A 6 -14.11 6.68 17.97
CA LYS A 6 -12.83 6.25 17.38
C LYS A 6 -12.62 4.76 17.64
N LEU A 7 -12.17 4.03 16.62
CA LEU A 7 -11.91 2.60 16.76
C LEU A 7 -10.49 2.43 17.30
N SER A 8 -10.30 1.47 18.20
CA SER A 8 -8.98 1.05 18.65
C SER A 8 -8.19 0.37 17.53
N SER A 9 -6.87 0.29 17.70
CA SER A 9 -5.98 -0.41 16.77
C SER A 9 -6.40 -1.86 16.53
N GLU A 10 -6.87 -2.57 17.56
CA GLU A 10 -7.32 -3.95 17.44
C GLU A 10 -8.66 -4.05 16.69
N GLN A 11 -9.60 -3.14 16.96
CA GLN A 11 -10.85 -3.08 16.19
C GLN A 11 -10.57 -2.84 14.70
N TRP A 12 -9.63 -1.95 14.37
CA TRP A 12 -9.23 -1.71 12.98
C TRP A 12 -8.61 -2.95 12.32
N ARG A 13 -7.74 -3.67 13.03
CA ARG A 13 -7.16 -4.94 12.54
C ARG A 13 -8.25 -5.95 12.21
N VAL A 14 -9.19 -6.16 13.13
CA VAL A 14 -10.32 -7.07 12.94
C VAL A 14 -11.19 -6.64 11.76
N LYS A 15 -11.46 -5.34 11.62
CA LYS A 15 -12.29 -4.81 10.52
C LYS A 15 -11.63 -4.96 9.15
N LEU A 16 -10.35 -4.64 9.00
CA LEU A 16 -9.63 -4.80 7.72
C LEU A 16 -9.51 -6.28 7.33
N VAL A 17 -9.14 -7.15 8.27
CA VAL A 17 -9.09 -8.60 8.02
C VAL A 17 -10.47 -9.13 7.63
N GLY A 18 -11.53 -8.69 8.33
CA GLY A 18 -12.91 -9.03 8.00
C GLY A 18 -13.32 -8.54 6.62
N ALA A 19 -12.96 -7.32 6.24
CA ALA A 19 -13.26 -6.74 4.93
C ALA A 19 -12.58 -7.50 3.78
N CYS A 20 -11.28 -7.81 3.89
CA CYS A 20 -10.58 -8.60 2.87
C CYS A 20 -11.16 -10.01 2.74
N ARG A 21 -11.47 -10.68 3.85
CA ARG A 21 -12.12 -12.01 3.84
C ARG A 21 -13.51 -11.96 3.20
N LEU A 22 -14.29 -10.93 3.51
CA LEU A 22 -15.62 -10.75 2.93
C LEU A 22 -15.49 -10.53 1.42
N MET A 23 -14.60 -9.62 0.99
CA MET A 23 -14.35 -9.34 -0.43
C MET A 23 -13.92 -10.60 -1.19
N ASP A 24 -12.95 -11.36 -0.67
CA ASP A 24 -12.47 -12.59 -1.31
C ASP A 24 -13.59 -13.64 -1.44
N ARG A 25 -14.43 -13.80 -0.41
CA ARG A 25 -15.60 -14.69 -0.49
C ARG A 25 -16.63 -14.21 -1.50
N THR A 26 -16.88 -12.90 -1.55
CA THR A 26 -17.79 -12.29 -2.51
C THR A 26 -17.30 -12.51 -3.94
N LEU A 27 -16.00 -12.34 -4.20
CA LEU A 27 -15.39 -12.62 -5.51
C LEU A 27 -15.55 -14.09 -5.91
N ASN A 28 -15.38 -15.03 -4.97
CA ASN A 28 -15.49 -16.48 -5.26
C ASN A 28 -16.88 -16.89 -5.77
N VAL A 29 -17.93 -16.26 -5.25
CA VAL A 29 -19.32 -16.61 -5.59
C VAL A 29 -19.94 -15.65 -6.59
N HIS A 30 -19.19 -14.67 -7.09
CA HIS A 30 -19.73 -13.63 -7.96
C HIS A 30 -20.00 -14.19 -9.37
N PRO A 31 -21.26 -14.16 -9.86
CA PRO A 31 -21.64 -14.89 -11.09
C PRO A 31 -21.05 -14.31 -12.38
N LYS A 32 -20.55 -13.06 -12.34
CA LYS A 32 -20.03 -12.34 -13.52
C LYS A 32 -18.53 -12.05 -13.48
N ILE A 33 -17.85 -12.38 -12.38
CA ILE A 33 -16.43 -12.08 -12.21
C ILE A 33 -15.71 -13.41 -12.02
N HIS A 34 -14.91 -13.81 -13.02
CA HIS A 34 -14.16 -15.05 -12.99
C HIS A 34 -12.78 -14.81 -12.36
N CYS A 35 -12.63 -15.19 -11.09
CA CYS A 35 -11.40 -15.00 -10.32
C CYS A 35 -10.66 -16.32 -10.02
N PHE A 36 -10.91 -17.39 -10.79
CA PHE A 36 -10.26 -18.69 -10.54
C PHE A 36 -8.75 -18.62 -10.81
N GLU A 37 -8.35 -18.04 -11.94
CA GLU A 37 -6.96 -17.79 -12.36
C GLU A 37 -6.69 -16.28 -12.52
N SER A 38 -7.50 -15.46 -11.85
CA SER A 38 -7.37 -14.02 -11.90
C SER A 38 -7.51 -13.46 -10.50
N GLY A 39 -6.58 -12.58 -10.15
CA GLY A 39 -6.50 -11.99 -8.82
C GLY A 39 -6.09 -10.53 -8.85
N THR A 40 -5.84 -10.00 -7.66
CA THR A 40 -5.36 -8.64 -7.47
C THR A 40 -4.61 -8.53 -6.17
N THR A 41 -3.61 -7.66 -6.16
CA THR A 41 -3.09 -7.08 -4.90
C THR A 41 -4.14 -6.14 -4.30
N ALA A 42 -4.02 -5.85 -3.01
CA ALA A 42 -4.76 -4.77 -2.37
C ALA A 42 -3.93 -4.09 -1.28
N LEU A 43 -3.63 -2.81 -1.47
CA LEU A 43 -2.96 -1.98 -0.48
C LEU A 43 -3.89 -0.85 -0.05
N THR A 44 -4.49 -1.01 1.13
CA THR A 44 -5.49 -0.07 1.67
C THR A 44 -4.95 0.66 2.88
N MET A 45 -5.09 1.98 2.91
CA MET A 45 -4.81 2.84 4.06
C MET A 45 -6.09 3.54 4.55
N VAL A 46 -6.34 3.46 5.86
CA VAL A 46 -7.38 4.20 6.57
C VAL A 46 -6.73 5.22 7.48
N VAL A 47 -7.18 6.47 7.42
CA VAL A 47 -6.74 7.56 8.29
C VAL A 47 -7.85 7.88 9.29
N GLN A 48 -7.53 7.81 10.59
CA GLN A 48 -8.41 8.19 11.70
C GLN A 48 -7.68 9.15 12.65
N GLY A 49 -7.87 10.45 12.44
CA GLY A 49 -7.12 11.48 13.18
C GLY A 49 -5.62 11.39 12.87
N GLU A 50 -4.80 11.17 13.90
CA GLU A 50 -3.35 10.98 13.76
C GLU A 50 -2.95 9.51 13.59
N THR A 51 -3.90 8.58 13.54
CA THR A 51 -3.61 7.15 13.37
C THR A 51 -3.86 6.73 11.93
N ILE A 52 -2.88 6.08 11.33
CA ILE A 52 -3.01 5.38 10.06
C ILE A 52 -3.08 3.87 10.30
N VAL A 53 -3.90 3.20 9.51
CA VAL A 53 -4.04 1.75 9.48
C VAL A 53 -3.87 1.30 8.04
N ILE A 54 -2.87 0.47 7.76
CA ILE A 54 -2.59 -0.03 6.43
C ILE A 54 -2.79 -1.54 6.40
N GLY A 55 -3.61 -2.04 5.49
CA GLY A 55 -3.74 -3.45 5.17
C GLY A 55 -3.08 -3.75 3.83
N ASN A 56 -2.11 -4.66 3.80
CA ASN A 56 -1.45 -5.11 2.57
C ASN A 56 -1.79 -6.57 2.25
N VAL A 57 -2.28 -6.81 1.04
CA VAL A 57 -2.48 -8.12 0.41
C VAL A 57 -1.68 -8.11 -0.89
N GLY A 58 -0.51 -8.77 -0.90
CA GLY A 58 0.35 -8.86 -2.07
C GLY A 58 1.64 -8.05 -1.92
N ASP A 59 2.18 -7.62 -3.04
CA ASP A 59 3.50 -6.99 -3.17
C ASP A 59 3.48 -5.52 -3.57
N SER A 60 2.28 -4.91 -3.59
CA SER A 60 2.15 -3.46 -3.46
C SER A 60 2.76 -2.98 -2.14
N ARG A 61 3.28 -1.74 -2.11
CA ARG A 61 4.05 -1.20 -0.97
C ARG A 61 3.63 0.22 -0.60
N ALA A 62 3.57 0.47 0.70
CA ALA A 62 3.43 1.79 1.29
C ALA A 62 4.76 2.30 1.86
N VAL A 63 5.14 3.52 1.53
CA VAL A 63 6.37 4.19 1.99
C VAL A 63 6.03 5.58 2.51
N LEU A 64 6.56 5.92 3.69
CA LEU A 64 6.46 7.23 4.30
C LEU A 64 7.68 8.08 3.94
N GLY A 65 7.45 9.34 3.56
CA GLY A 65 8.47 10.39 3.54
C GLY A 65 8.51 11.12 4.87
N LYS A 66 9.61 10.98 5.61
CA LYS A 66 9.82 11.61 6.93
C LYS A 66 10.89 12.69 6.83
N ARG A 67 10.60 13.89 7.34
CA ARG A 67 11.56 15.00 7.37
C ARG A 67 12.51 14.86 8.55
N LEU A 68 13.81 14.93 8.29
CA LEU A 68 14.84 14.96 9.32
C LEU A 68 15.12 16.40 9.78
N SER A 69 15.86 16.54 10.88
CA SER A 69 16.24 17.83 11.46
C SER A 69 17.11 18.69 10.55
N ASP A 70 17.87 18.07 9.65
CA ASP A 70 18.69 18.75 8.63
C ASP A 70 17.87 19.23 7.41
N GLY A 71 16.55 19.00 7.42
CA GLY A 71 15.63 19.38 6.34
C GLY A 71 15.49 18.34 5.23
N SER A 72 16.34 17.31 5.20
CA SER A 72 16.23 16.19 4.24
C SER A 72 14.99 15.35 4.49
N VAL A 73 14.54 14.61 3.47
CA VAL A 73 13.39 13.69 3.59
C VAL A 73 13.89 12.29 3.30
N VAL A 74 13.69 11.38 4.27
CA VAL A 74 14.09 9.98 4.18
C VAL A 74 12.87 9.07 4.02
N ALA A 75 13.09 7.92 3.38
CA ALA A 75 12.08 6.91 3.19
C ALA A 75 11.99 5.96 4.39
N GLU A 76 10.77 5.70 4.85
CA GLU A 76 10.47 4.67 5.83
C GLU A 76 9.40 3.73 5.27
N GLN A 77 9.74 2.47 5.03
CA GLN A 77 8.82 1.48 4.49
C GLN A 77 7.82 1.02 5.55
N LEU A 78 6.52 1.17 5.28
CA LEU A 78 5.44 0.88 6.23
C LEU A 78 4.86 -0.53 6.09
N THR A 79 4.99 -1.16 4.92
CA THR A 79 4.48 -2.51 4.63
C THR A 79 5.56 -3.41 4.06
N THR A 80 5.44 -4.72 4.27
CA THR A 80 6.30 -5.72 3.64
C THR A 80 5.64 -6.20 2.35
N ASP A 81 6.41 -6.29 1.27
CA ASP A 81 5.98 -6.92 0.02
C ASP A 81 5.86 -8.43 0.26
N LEU A 82 4.65 -8.97 0.18
CA LEU A 82 4.37 -10.35 0.59
C LEU A 82 4.77 -11.32 -0.52
N LYS A 83 6.08 -11.48 -0.75
CA LYS A 83 6.64 -12.39 -1.75
C LYS A 83 6.65 -13.86 -1.26
N PRO A 84 6.53 -14.86 -2.16
CA PRO A 84 6.43 -16.29 -1.80
C PRO A 84 7.61 -16.86 -1.02
N ASN A 85 8.80 -16.29 -1.17
CA ASN A 85 10.03 -16.74 -0.52
C ASN A 85 10.23 -16.18 0.90
N LEU A 86 9.35 -15.30 1.40
CA LEU A 86 9.41 -14.85 2.80
C LEU A 86 9.20 -16.04 3.74
N PRO A 87 9.97 -16.19 4.84
CA PRO A 87 9.95 -17.41 5.65
C PRO A 87 8.56 -17.86 6.10
N ARG A 88 7.73 -16.95 6.61
CA ARG A 88 6.36 -17.25 7.06
C ARG A 88 5.41 -17.61 5.91
N GLU A 89 5.60 -16.97 4.76
CA GLU A 89 4.77 -17.22 3.58
C GLU A 89 5.15 -18.56 2.94
N LEU A 90 6.46 -18.79 2.76
CA LEU A 90 7.04 -20.04 2.24
C LEU A 90 6.62 -21.25 3.09
N GLU A 91 6.68 -21.12 4.41
CA GLU A 91 6.25 -22.17 5.34
C GLU A 91 4.75 -22.47 5.17
N ARG A 92 3.91 -21.44 5.06
CA ARG A 92 2.48 -21.61 4.81
C ARG A 92 2.23 -22.33 3.48
N ILE A 93 2.89 -21.90 2.40
CA ILE A 93 2.72 -22.46 1.05
C ILE A 93 3.12 -23.94 1.04
N LYS A 94 4.30 -24.27 1.58
CA LYS A 94 4.78 -25.66 1.68
C LYS A 94 3.86 -26.55 2.52
N ARG A 95 3.34 -26.04 3.64
CA ARG A 95 2.37 -26.78 4.48
C ARG A 95 1.09 -27.14 3.73
N HIS A 96 0.70 -26.32 2.75
CA HIS A 96 -0.45 -26.54 1.88
C HIS A 96 -0.07 -27.21 0.55
N LYS A 97 1.11 -27.85 0.48
CA LYS A 97 1.62 -28.57 -0.71
C LYS A 97 1.87 -27.69 -1.96
N GLY A 98 1.75 -26.37 -1.85
CA GLY A 98 2.17 -25.47 -2.91
C GLY A 98 3.69 -25.49 -3.07
N ARG A 99 4.16 -25.22 -4.28
CA ARG A 99 5.60 -25.15 -4.60
C ARG A 99 6.03 -23.70 -4.72
N VAL A 100 7.28 -23.41 -4.34
CA VAL A 100 7.88 -22.08 -4.49
C VAL A 100 9.25 -22.20 -5.14
N PHE A 101 9.39 -21.60 -6.31
CA PHE A 101 10.65 -21.43 -7.01
C PHE A 101 10.54 -20.30 -8.04
N ALA A 102 11.68 -19.81 -8.51
CA ALA A 102 11.78 -18.82 -9.57
C ALA A 102 11.99 -19.49 -10.93
N LEU A 103 11.54 -18.85 -12.00
CA LEU A 103 11.84 -19.34 -13.36
C LEU A 103 13.33 -19.19 -13.67
N CYS A 104 13.86 -20.05 -14.55
CA CYS A 104 15.27 -20.02 -14.92
C CYS A 104 15.70 -18.68 -15.56
N ASP A 105 14.81 -18.06 -16.33
CA ASP A 105 15.00 -16.76 -16.98
C ASP A 105 14.69 -15.56 -16.06
N GLU A 106 14.03 -15.79 -14.92
CA GLU A 106 13.73 -14.78 -13.90
C GLU A 106 14.12 -15.26 -12.47
N PRO A 107 15.41 -15.57 -12.20
CA PRO A 107 15.83 -16.24 -10.97
C PRO A 107 15.59 -15.42 -9.68
N GLY A 108 15.32 -14.12 -9.80
CA GLY A 108 14.98 -13.23 -8.69
C GLY A 108 13.50 -13.20 -8.30
N VAL A 109 12.61 -13.80 -9.11
CA VAL A 109 11.16 -13.69 -8.92
C VAL A 109 10.60 -15.03 -8.44
N ALA A 110 10.49 -15.18 -7.13
CA ALA A 110 9.88 -16.37 -6.53
C ALA A 110 8.37 -16.41 -6.83
N ARG A 111 7.87 -17.56 -7.26
CA ARG A 111 6.47 -17.75 -7.66
C ARG A 111 5.85 -18.93 -6.92
N ILE A 112 4.53 -18.89 -6.71
CA ILE A 112 3.71 -20.02 -6.24
C ILE A 112 3.27 -20.83 -7.45
N TRP A 113 3.42 -22.15 -7.33
CA TRP A 113 3.00 -23.11 -8.34
C TRP A 113 2.11 -24.18 -7.72
N LEU A 114 1.22 -24.75 -8.55
CA LEU A 114 0.44 -25.92 -8.19
C LEU A 114 1.34 -27.13 -7.88
N PRO A 115 0.89 -28.12 -7.09
CA PRO A 115 1.72 -29.28 -6.71
C PRO A 115 2.21 -30.08 -7.92
N ASP A 116 1.34 -30.28 -8.91
CA ASP A 116 1.55 -31.19 -10.03
C ASP A 116 1.76 -30.47 -11.37
N SER A 117 1.79 -29.12 -11.38
CA SER A 117 2.02 -28.34 -12.61
C SER A 117 2.71 -27.01 -12.34
N ASP A 118 3.56 -26.58 -13.27
CA ASP A 118 4.24 -25.27 -13.26
C ASP A 118 3.30 -24.17 -13.75
N MET A 119 2.09 -24.11 -13.19
CA MET A 119 1.08 -23.06 -13.42
C MET A 119 0.41 -22.69 -12.08
N PRO A 120 -0.19 -21.49 -11.96
CA PRO A 120 -0.09 -20.36 -12.89
C PRO A 120 1.24 -19.59 -12.75
N GLY A 121 1.97 -19.75 -11.63
CA GLY A 121 3.23 -19.04 -11.41
C GLY A 121 3.07 -17.64 -10.81
N LEU A 122 2.34 -17.53 -9.70
CA LEU A 122 2.01 -16.25 -9.08
C LEU A 122 3.18 -15.67 -8.26
N ALA A 123 3.62 -14.45 -8.56
CA ALA A 123 4.81 -13.81 -7.95
C ALA A 123 4.60 -13.21 -6.54
N MET A 124 3.42 -13.40 -5.96
CA MET A 124 3.04 -12.90 -4.64
C MET A 124 2.39 -14.00 -3.79
N ALA A 125 2.53 -13.90 -2.47
CA ALA A 125 2.06 -14.89 -1.51
C ALA A 125 0.64 -14.65 -1.00
N ARG A 126 0.12 -13.45 -1.24
CA ARG A 126 -1.21 -13.04 -0.80
C ARG A 126 -1.91 -12.27 -1.92
N ALA A 127 -3.16 -12.60 -2.16
CA ALA A 127 -3.98 -12.00 -3.20
C ALA A 127 -5.47 -12.13 -2.85
N LEU A 128 -6.28 -11.23 -3.39
CA LEU A 128 -7.71 -11.48 -3.58
C LEU A 128 -7.91 -12.18 -4.92
N GLY A 129 -8.87 -13.10 -5.02
CA GLY A 129 -9.00 -13.93 -6.24
C GLY A 129 -7.91 -15.00 -6.33
N ASP A 130 -7.52 -15.43 -7.52
CA ASP A 130 -6.60 -16.56 -7.75
C ASP A 130 -7.02 -17.83 -6.97
N PHE A 131 -8.31 -18.19 -7.08
CA PHE A 131 -8.87 -19.32 -6.32
C PHE A 131 -8.18 -20.66 -6.60
N CYS A 132 -7.56 -20.83 -7.77
CA CYS A 132 -6.74 -21.99 -8.10
C CYS A 132 -5.58 -22.23 -7.13
N LEU A 133 -5.09 -21.19 -6.42
CA LEU A 133 -3.95 -21.27 -5.51
C LEU A 133 -4.32 -21.19 -4.01
N LYS A 134 -5.60 -20.95 -3.66
CA LYS A 134 -6.02 -20.76 -2.26
C LYS A 134 -5.77 -21.99 -1.40
N ASP A 135 -6.06 -23.18 -1.94
CA ASP A 135 -5.81 -24.45 -1.27
C ASP A 135 -4.32 -24.82 -1.19
N TYR A 136 -3.46 -24.08 -1.90
CA TYR A 136 -2.02 -24.28 -1.98
C TYR A 136 -1.22 -23.17 -1.28
N GLY A 137 -1.88 -22.44 -0.37
CA GLY A 137 -1.24 -21.53 0.57
C GLY A 137 -1.22 -20.06 0.16
N LEU A 138 -1.86 -19.69 -0.95
CA LEU A 138 -2.19 -18.29 -1.23
C LEU A 138 -3.20 -17.78 -0.19
N SER A 139 -2.97 -16.59 0.38
CA SER A 139 -3.84 -16.03 1.43
C SER A 139 -4.47 -14.71 1.02
N SER A 140 -5.75 -14.50 1.33
CA SER A 140 -6.42 -13.19 1.24
C SER A 140 -6.37 -12.38 2.53
N VAL A 141 -5.68 -12.89 3.57
CA VAL A 141 -5.59 -12.20 4.86
C VAL A 141 -4.52 -11.11 4.78
N PRO A 142 -4.86 -9.82 5.02
CA PRO A 142 -3.89 -8.74 4.94
C PRO A 142 -2.86 -8.80 6.07
N GLN A 143 -1.65 -8.31 5.82
CA GLN A 143 -0.77 -7.86 6.89
C GLN A 143 -1.20 -6.44 7.29
N VAL A 144 -1.54 -6.24 8.56
CA VAL A 144 -2.03 -4.94 9.05
C VAL A 144 -0.95 -4.22 9.85
N CYS A 145 -0.59 -3.02 9.39
CA CYS A 145 0.26 -2.07 10.08
C CYS A 145 -0.61 -0.96 10.70
N VAL A 146 -0.39 -0.65 11.98
CA VAL A 146 -1.05 0.48 12.65
C VAL A 146 0.04 1.40 13.17
N ARG A 147 -0.01 2.67 12.81
CA ARG A 147 0.99 3.67 13.19
C ARG A 147 0.31 4.97 13.56
N ARG A 148 0.86 5.66 14.57
CA ARG A 148 0.56 7.07 14.84
C ARG A 148 1.52 7.94 14.04
N LEU A 149 0.97 8.93 13.34
CA LEU A 149 1.73 9.92 12.59
C LEU A 149 2.49 10.84 13.55
N ALA A 150 3.73 11.13 13.19
CA ALA A 150 4.56 12.10 13.87
C ALA A 150 4.55 13.46 13.14
N VAL A 151 5.04 14.52 13.79
CA VAL A 151 5.07 15.87 13.19
C VAL A 151 6.03 15.94 11.99
N GLU A 152 7.04 15.09 12.00
CA GLU A 152 8.04 14.96 10.94
C GLU A 152 7.50 14.26 9.68
N ASP A 153 6.40 13.52 9.80
CA ASP A 153 5.81 12.73 8.72
C ASP A 153 5.18 13.67 7.67
N GLN A 154 5.67 13.66 6.43
CA GLN A 154 5.27 14.64 5.40
C GLN A 154 4.20 14.10 4.45
N PHE A 155 4.39 12.88 3.97
CA PHE A 155 3.51 12.23 3.01
C PHE A 155 3.70 10.72 3.01
N ILE A 156 2.69 9.99 2.54
CA ILE A 156 2.74 8.54 2.37
C ILE A 156 2.45 8.24 0.90
N VAL A 157 3.27 7.39 0.29
CA VAL A 157 3.10 6.88 -1.06
C VAL A 157 2.58 5.46 -0.97
N LEU A 158 1.44 5.20 -1.60
CA LEU A 158 0.94 3.85 -1.86
C LEU A 158 1.13 3.59 -3.35
N ALA A 159 1.83 2.53 -3.72
CA ALA A 159 2.03 2.21 -5.13
C ALA A 159 2.15 0.71 -5.35
N THR A 160 1.97 0.31 -6.61
CA THR A 160 2.13 -1.06 -7.07
C THR A 160 3.57 -1.36 -7.48
N ASP A 161 3.88 -2.64 -7.65
CA ASP A 161 5.19 -3.14 -8.08
C ASP A 161 5.67 -2.54 -9.41
N GLY A 162 4.77 -2.16 -10.32
CA GLY A 162 5.12 -1.34 -11.48
C GLY A 162 5.93 -0.06 -11.15
N ILE A 163 5.83 0.48 -9.93
CA ILE A 163 6.74 1.53 -9.43
C ILE A 163 7.98 0.91 -8.75
N TRP A 164 7.78 -0.02 -7.82
CA TRP A 164 8.83 -0.52 -6.91
C TRP A 164 9.87 -1.44 -7.55
N ASP A 165 9.54 -2.06 -8.69
CA ASP A 165 10.45 -2.91 -9.45
C ASP A 165 11.54 -2.11 -10.18
N VAL A 166 11.29 -0.82 -10.40
CA VAL A 166 12.18 0.07 -11.17
C VAL A 166 12.66 1.29 -10.40
N LEU A 167 12.01 1.66 -9.29
CA LEU A 167 12.41 2.77 -8.42
C LEU A 167 12.59 2.30 -6.97
N SER A 168 13.69 2.71 -6.35
CA SER A 168 13.93 2.49 -4.91
C SER A 168 13.06 3.40 -4.04
N ASN A 169 12.89 3.01 -2.77
CA ASN A 169 12.14 3.83 -1.79
C ASN A 169 12.65 5.27 -1.72
N ASP A 170 13.98 5.45 -1.73
CA ASP A 170 14.62 6.78 -1.66
C ASP A 170 14.38 7.59 -2.94
N GLN A 171 14.42 6.94 -4.12
CA GLN A 171 14.11 7.61 -5.38
C GLN A 171 12.65 8.09 -5.40
N VAL A 172 11.71 7.25 -4.95
CA VAL A 172 10.30 7.62 -4.86
C VAL A 172 10.09 8.81 -3.92
N VAL A 173 10.69 8.78 -2.73
CA VAL A 173 10.60 9.89 -1.77
C VAL A 173 11.26 11.16 -2.30
N ALA A 174 12.41 11.06 -2.96
CA ALA A 174 13.07 12.19 -3.59
C ALA A 174 12.16 12.85 -4.64
N ILE A 175 11.58 12.08 -5.56
CA ILE A 175 10.67 12.57 -6.60
C ILE A 175 9.45 13.26 -5.99
N VAL A 176 8.78 12.61 -5.02
CA VAL A 176 7.56 13.15 -4.41
C VAL A 176 7.87 14.42 -3.59
N SER A 177 8.99 14.44 -2.86
CA SER A 177 9.40 15.59 -2.06
C SER A 177 9.82 16.80 -2.89
N SER A 178 10.41 16.59 -4.07
CA SER A 178 10.85 17.66 -4.97
C SER A 178 9.77 18.16 -5.94
N THR A 179 8.64 17.46 -6.07
CA THR A 179 7.61 17.82 -7.04
C THR A 179 6.73 18.96 -6.53
N SER A 180 6.62 20.02 -7.33
CA SER A 180 5.71 21.14 -7.10
C SER A 180 4.92 21.46 -8.40
N PRO A 181 3.59 21.65 -8.32
CA PRO A 181 2.75 21.56 -7.13
C PRO A 181 2.46 20.08 -6.75
N LYS A 182 2.04 19.84 -5.49
CA LYS A 182 1.90 18.50 -4.89
C LYS A 182 0.95 17.57 -5.66
N GLU A 183 -0.04 18.13 -6.32
CA GLU A 183 -1.05 17.42 -7.13
C GLU A 183 -0.40 16.71 -8.33
N LYS A 184 0.79 17.13 -8.75
CA LYS A 184 1.54 16.48 -9.84
C LYS A 184 2.45 15.35 -9.36
N ALA A 185 2.61 15.12 -8.04
CA ALA A 185 3.57 14.17 -7.51
C ALA A 185 3.31 12.72 -7.98
N ALA A 186 2.05 12.27 -7.93
CA ALA A 186 1.70 10.93 -8.39
C ALA A 186 2.00 10.74 -9.89
N LYS A 187 1.68 11.75 -10.71
CA LYS A 187 1.99 11.72 -12.14
C LYS A 187 3.50 11.73 -12.39
N ALA A 188 4.25 12.58 -11.70
CA ALA A 188 5.70 12.66 -11.84
C ALA A 188 6.38 11.33 -11.49
N LEU A 189 5.87 10.66 -10.44
CA LEU A 189 6.31 9.34 -10.02
C LEU A 189 6.02 8.26 -11.08
N VAL A 190 4.79 8.20 -11.61
CA VAL A 190 4.42 7.28 -12.69
C VAL A 190 5.26 7.52 -13.94
N ASP A 191 5.42 8.78 -14.37
CA ASP A 191 6.23 9.14 -15.53
C ASP A 191 7.71 8.72 -15.33
N ALA A 192 8.24 8.83 -14.11
CA ALA A 192 9.59 8.38 -13.79
C ALA A 192 9.73 6.86 -13.85
N ALA A 193 8.77 6.11 -13.31
CA ALA A 193 8.76 4.66 -13.37
C ALA A 193 8.66 4.15 -14.82
N VAL A 194 7.75 4.71 -15.63
CA VAL A 194 7.62 4.37 -17.06
C VAL A 194 8.91 4.63 -17.83
N ARG A 195 9.64 5.72 -17.53
CA ARG A 195 10.97 5.95 -18.10
C ARG A 195 11.99 4.91 -17.64
N ALA A 196 11.99 4.56 -16.35
CA ALA A 196 12.90 3.57 -15.80
C ALA A 196 12.67 2.17 -16.39
N TRP A 197 11.42 1.76 -16.61
CA TRP A 197 11.07 0.53 -17.34
C TRP A 197 11.69 0.52 -18.75
N LYS A 198 11.50 1.60 -19.52
CA LYS A 198 12.06 1.71 -20.87
C LYS A 198 13.58 1.62 -20.91
N VAL A 199 14.26 2.22 -19.92
CA VAL A 199 15.73 2.18 -19.81
C VAL A 199 16.22 0.78 -19.45
N ARG A 200 15.53 0.09 -18.53
CA ARG A 200 15.97 -1.20 -17.99
C ARG A 200 15.60 -2.40 -18.86
N TYR A 201 14.43 -2.37 -19.49
CA TYR A 201 13.85 -3.51 -20.19
C TYR A 201 13.50 -3.24 -21.66
N GLY A 202 13.74 -2.02 -22.16
CA GLY A 202 13.35 -1.61 -23.51
C GLY A 202 11.89 -1.16 -23.60
N SER A 203 11.45 -0.75 -24.79
CA SER A 203 10.11 -0.18 -25.01
C SER A 203 8.96 -1.20 -25.01
N TRP A 204 9.27 -2.51 -25.07
CA TRP A 204 8.30 -3.59 -25.21
C TRP A 204 7.80 -4.16 -23.87
N ARG A 205 8.44 -3.82 -22.74
CA ARG A 205 8.07 -4.30 -21.41
C ARG A 205 7.91 -3.13 -20.45
N THR A 206 6.68 -2.81 -20.11
CA THR A 206 6.33 -1.84 -19.07
C THR A 206 5.12 -2.39 -18.34
N ASP A 207 5.21 -2.44 -17.02
CA ASP A 207 4.11 -2.88 -16.18
C ASP A 207 3.12 -1.72 -15.89
N ASP A 208 1.94 -2.06 -15.38
CA ASP A 208 0.93 -1.08 -14.98
C ASP A 208 1.42 -0.31 -13.74
N CYS A 209 1.73 0.97 -13.95
CA CYS A 209 2.28 1.85 -12.93
C CYS A 209 1.18 2.67 -12.23
N SER A 210 0.83 2.32 -10.99
CA SER A 210 -0.18 3.03 -10.19
C SER A 210 0.39 3.56 -8.88
N ALA A 211 0.07 4.80 -8.55
CA ALA A 211 0.52 5.44 -7.31
C ALA A 211 -0.49 6.46 -6.76
N VAL A 212 -0.58 6.53 -5.43
CA VAL A 212 -1.28 7.57 -4.68
C VAL A 212 -0.30 8.24 -3.71
N CYS A 213 -0.23 9.56 -3.75
CA CYS A 213 0.56 10.37 -2.83
C CYS A 213 -0.35 11.09 -1.84
N TYR A 214 -0.38 10.61 -0.59
CA TYR A 214 -1.14 11.22 0.50
C TYR A 214 -0.27 12.23 1.26
N PHE A 215 -0.51 13.52 1.09
CA PHE A 215 0.20 14.57 1.82
C PHE A 215 -0.47 14.83 3.17
N ILE A 216 0.30 14.71 4.25
CA ILE A 216 -0.20 14.89 5.62
C ILE A 216 -0.37 16.39 5.88
N LYS A 217 -1.56 16.79 6.35
CA LYS A 217 -1.84 18.17 6.75
C LYS A 217 -1.24 18.41 8.14
N ASN A 218 -0.06 19.00 8.20
CA ASN A 218 0.48 19.48 9.47
C ASN A 218 -0.35 20.67 9.98
N LYS A 219 -1.00 20.50 11.13
CA LYS A 219 -1.70 21.59 11.85
C LYS A 219 -0.76 22.59 12.52
N LEU A 220 0.55 22.41 12.39
CA LEU A 220 1.58 23.27 12.97
C LEU A 220 2.22 24.15 11.89
N THR A 221 1.42 25.02 11.27
CA THR A 221 1.94 26.36 10.99
C THR A 221 1.65 27.18 12.24
N PRO A 222 2.65 27.60 13.04
CA PRO A 222 2.45 28.75 13.88
C PRO A 222 2.14 29.89 12.91
N THR A 223 0.89 30.34 12.89
CA THR A 223 0.58 31.67 12.42
C THR A 223 1.46 32.59 13.24
N THR A 224 2.52 33.13 12.64
CA THR A 224 3.13 34.36 13.13
C THR A 224 2.08 35.45 12.98
N SER A 225 1.15 35.52 13.93
CA SER A 225 0.30 36.68 14.13
C SER A 225 1.19 37.77 14.70
N SER A 226 1.54 38.72 13.85
CA SER A 226 1.92 40.05 14.28
C SER A 226 0.82 40.55 15.23
N THR A 227 1.20 40.80 16.47
CA THR A 227 0.36 41.32 17.54
C THR A 227 -0.30 42.63 17.11
N LYS A 228 -1.63 42.65 17.05
CA LYS A 228 -2.42 43.82 17.42
C LYS A 228 -3.46 43.36 18.44
N GLN A 229 -3.32 43.90 19.65
CA GLN A 229 -4.30 43.79 20.72
C GLN A 229 -5.61 44.39 20.24
N GLU A 230 -6.71 43.65 20.40
CA GLU A 230 -7.98 44.22 20.83
C GLU A 230 -8.87 43.14 21.45
N HIS A 231 -9.66 43.58 22.42
CA HIS A 231 -10.41 42.79 23.39
C HIS A 231 -11.52 41.92 22.77
N GLY A 232 -11.72 40.72 23.33
CA GLY A 232 -13.01 40.01 23.26
C GLY A 232 -12.90 38.54 22.88
N LEU A 233 -13.25 37.67 23.85
CA LEU A 233 -13.50 36.23 23.74
C LEU A 233 -12.60 35.43 22.76
N LEU A 234 -11.61 34.74 23.32
CA LEU A 234 -11.07 33.53 22.69
C LEU A 234 -12.15 32.44 22.73
N GLN A 235 -12.99 32.40 21.71
CA GLN A 235 -13.74 31.21 21.37
C GLN A 235 -12.71 30.20 20.85
N ILE A 236 -12.29 29.27 21.72
CA ILE A 236 -11.60 28.06 21.27
C ILE A 236 -12.64 27.28 20.48
N GLU A 237 -12.66 27.47 19.16
CA GLU A 237 -13.38 26.59 18.26
C GLU A 237 -12.72 25.21 18.33
N ALA A 238 -13.23 24.38 19.23
CA ALA A 238 -13.14 22.95 19.11
C ALA A 238 -13.96 22.55 17.87
N LEU A 239 -13.31 22.47 16.71
CA LEU A 239 -13.89 21.91 15.49
C LEU A 239 -12.91 20.82 15.01
N GLY A 240 -13.30 19.54 15.01
CA GLY A 240 -14.33 18.99 14.09
C GLY A 240 -13.67 18.92 12.72
N GLU A 241 -13.23 17.79 12.18
CA GLU A 241 -14.00 16.57 11.95
C GLU A 241 -13.13 15.31 12.13
N SER A 242 -13.72 14.28 12.72
CA SER A 242 -13.27 12.89 12.59
C SER A 242 -13.55 12.40 11.16
N SER A 243 -12.85 12.93 10.16
CA SER A 243 -12.98 12.43 8.79
C SER A 243 -12.20 11.13 8.66
N LEU A 244 -12.94 10.03 8.54
CA LEU A 244 -12.38 8.76 8.10
C LEU A 244 -12.11 8.88 6.60
N GLN A 245 -10.85 8.70 6.21
CA GLN A 245 -10.45 8.62 4.81
C GLN A 245 -9.94 7.22 4.54
N ALA A 246 -10.52 6.54 3.55
CA ALA A 246 -10.02 5.26 3.05
C ALA A 246 -9.44 5.48 1.66
N ILE A 247 -8.22 5.01 1.44
CA ILE A 247 -7.47 5.11 0.19
C ILE A 247 -7.00 3.69 -0.12
N SER A 248 -7.29 3.17 -1.31
CA SER A 248 -6.75 1.88 -1.78
C SER A 248 -5.99 2.09 -3.09
N VAL A 249 -4.93 1.31 -3.28
CA VAL A 249 -4.27 1.12 -4.56
C VAL A 249 -4.24 -0.37 -4.83
N ASP A 250 -4.84 -0.76 -5.94
CA ASP A 250 -4.99 -2.15 -6.35
C ASP A 250 -4.54 -2.27 -7.80
N VAL A 251 -3.79 -3.32 -8.15
CA VAL A 251 -3.46 -3.66 -9.54
C VAL A 251 -3.83 -5.11 -9.78
N HIS A 252 -4.48 -5.30 -10.93
CA HIS A 252 -4.92 -6.58 -11.44
C HIS A 252 -3.73 -7.47 -11.78
N THR A 253 -3.76 -8.72 -11.35
CA THR A 253 -2.75 -9.69 -11.73
C THR A 253 -3.24 -10.48 -12.94
N ARG A 254 -2.39 -10.51 -13.97
CA ARG A 254 -2.60 -11.28 -15.21
C ARG A 254 -2.13 -12.71 -15.05
#